data_AF-A0A1F9PVJ2-F1
#
_entry.id   AF-A0A1F9PVJ2-F1
#
_cell.length_a   1.000
_cell.length_b   1.000
_cell.length_c   1.000
_cell.angle_alpha   90.00
_cell.angle_beta   90.00
_cell.angle_gamma   90.00
#
_symmetry.space_group_name_H-M   'P 1'
#
loop_
_entity.id
_entity.type
_entity.pdbx_description
1 polymer ?
#
loop_
_entity_poly.entity_id
_entity_poly.type
_entity_poly.pdbx_seq_one_letter_code
_entity_poly.pdbx_strand_id
1 'polypeptide(L)'
;MTMLNLPPTVCLDAATVRRIREEKRLTQLYVAKVAGVTTDTISRWENNRYPTVKRENALRLSEALEVPVSMLILENNESAAATEPQQTLPHRQRRRQIFIFLLVLSAVIAWFVFRRTQAPLVHISLTAQRLLPPHAAPGNIVPVRIRIDTGGEPRGFILREHFPRGWKLIEAFPPASSLDNDEGTVRWMVKPGENRTVIAYLLRVDSRQSLGTISQMQGEVVASSADGKNAPSSVSGTAQLSVAPYLWADRNGDNSVDDAEMLDASYVVEEMGGVHLDWKQLEGIWDAGRYRWEVDKKQFIPLKDSP
;
A
#
# COMPACT_ATOMS: atom_id res chain seq x y z
N MET A 1 -52.90 -0.27 -55.83
CA MET A 1 -51.92 -0.89 -54.91
C MET A 1 -50.79 -1.47 -55.75
N THR A 2 -49.79 -0.65 -56.04
CA THR A 2 -48.72 -0.97 -56.99
C THR A 2 -47.63 -1.74 -56.25
N MET A 3 -47.51 -3.04 -56.53
CA MET A 3 -46.45 -3.89 -56.01
C MET A 3 -45.09 -3.36 -56.50
N LEU A 4 -44.39 -2.58 -55.68
CA LEU A 4 -42.98 -2.28 -55.89
C LEU A 4 -42.23 -3.60 -55.95
N ASN A 5 -41.73 -3.96 -57.14
CA ASN A 5 -40.98 -5.19 -57.37
C ASN A 5 -39.55 -5.01 -56.81
N LEU A 6 -39.42 -5.07 -55.49
CA LEU A 6 -38.15 -4.90 -54.80
C LEU A 6 -37.24 -6.13 -55.00
N PRO A 7 -35.93 -5.94 -55.23
CA PRO A 7 -34.95 -7.04 -55.27
C PRO A 7 -34.91 -7.79 -53.93
N PRO A 8 -34.38 -9.03 -53.89
CA PRO A 8 -34.37 -9.87 -52.69
C PRO A 8 -33.58 -9.25 -51.52
N THR A 9 -32.63 -8.36 -51.82
CA THR A 9 -31.91 -7.55 -50.85
C THR A 9 -31.89 -6.10 -51.30
N VAL A 10 -32.07 -5.18 -50.35
CA VAL A 10 -32.14 -3.73 -50.57
C VAL A 10 -31.17 -3.01 -49.63
N CYS A 11 -30.69 -1.84 -50.05
CA CYS A 11 -29.82 -0.99 -49.24
C CYS A 11 -30.65 0.06 -48.51
N LEU A 12 -30.57 0.13 -47.18
CA LEU A 12 -31.29 1.12 -46.39
C LEU A 12 -30.57 2.47 -46.38
N ASP A 13 -31.34 3.55 -46.42
CA ASP A 13 -30.88 4.86 -46.00
C ASP A 13 -30.93 4.95 -44.46
N ALA A 14 -29.82 4.60 -43.83
CA ALA A 14 -29.65 4.58 -42.37
C ALA A 14 -30.00 5.92 -41.70
N ALA A 15 -29.64 7.05 -42.34
CA ALA A 15 -29.89 8.37 -41.81
C ALA A 15 -31.40 8.69 -41.83
N THR A 16 -32.08 8.34 -42.92
CA THR A 16 -33.53 8.52 -43.04
C THR A 16 -34.30 7.63 -42.07
N VAL A 17 -33.90 6.36 -41.89
CA VAL A 17 -34.51 5.45 -40.89
C VAL A 17 -34.43 6.05 -39.48
N ARG A 18 -33.24 6.52 -39.08
CA ARG A 18 -33.04 7.14 -37.76
C ARG A 18 -33.85 8.41 -37.58
N ARG A 19 -33.82 9.29 -38.58
CA ARG A 19 -34.54 10.58 -38.55
C ARG A 19 -36.04 10.37 -38.39
N ILE A 20 -36.66 9.49 -39.19
CA ILE A 20 -38.10 9.21 -39.13
C ILE A 20 -38.47 8.63 -37.75
N ARG A 21 -37.65 7.71 -37.22
CA ARG A 21 -37.86 7.16 -35.88
C ARG A 21 -37.87 8.26 -34.81
N GLU A 22 -36.88 9.15 -34.84
CA GLU A 22 -36.73 10.23 -33.87
C GLU A 22 -37.83 11.30 -34.00
N GLU A 23 -38.23 11.65 -35.23
CA GLU A 23 -39.37 12.55 -35.51
C GLU A 23 -40.68 12.00 -34.96
N LYS A 24 -40.92 10.68 -35.10
CA LYS A 24 -42.08 10.00 -34.52
C LYS A 24 -41.93 9.69 -33.02
N ARG A 25 -40.82 10.12 -32.38
CA ARG A 25 -40.49 9.88 -30.96
C ARG A 25 -40.54 8.39 -30.56
N LEU A 26 -40.23 7.49 -31.50
CA LEU A 26 -40.21 6.06 -31.25
C LEU A 26 -38.85 5.63 -30.68
N THR A 27 -38.88 4.71 -29.71
CA THR A 27 -37.65 4.09 -29.20
C THR A 27 -37.18 2.98 -30.15
N GLN A 28 -35.88 2.72 -30.19
CA GLN A 28 -35.36 1.56 -30.95
C GLN A 28 -35.96 0.23 -30.45
N LEU A 29 -36.27 0.15 -29.15
CA LEU A 29 -36.98 -0.99 -28.55
C LEU A 29 -38.38 -1.19 -29.12
N TYR A 30 -39.15 -0.11 -29.28
CA TYR A 30 -40.47 -0.17 -29.87
C TYR A 30 -40.41 -0.63 -31.33
N VAL A 31 -39.55 0.00 -32.15
CA VAL A 31 -39.40 -0.35 -33.56
C VAL A 31 -38.94 -1.80 -33.74
N ALA A 32 -37.99 -2.26 -32.92
CA ALA A 32 -37.52 -3.64 -32.95
C ALA A 32 -38.66 -4.64 -32.68
N LYS A 33 -39.50 -4.36 -31.67
CA LYS A 33 -40.64 -5.21 -31.32
C LYS A 33 -41.67 -5.30 -32.44
N VAL A 34 -42.00 -4.17 -33.06
CA VAL A 34 -42.99 -4.12 -34.16
C VAL A 34 -42.44 -4.74 -35.45
N ALA A 35 -41.18 -4.47 -35.79
CA ALA A 35 -40.53 -5.05 -36.97
C ALA A 35 -40.11 -6.52 -36.80
N GLY A 36 -40.27 -7.10 -35.59
CA GLY A 36 -39.93 -8.50 -35.30
C GLY A 36 -38.43 -8.80 -35.35
N VAL A 37 -37.59 -7.84 -34.93
CA VAL A 37 -36.12 -7.98 -34.87
C VAL A 37 -35.59 -7.55 -33.49
N THR A 38 -34.29 -7.71 -33.25
CA THR A 38 -33.66 -7.26 -32.00
C THR A 38 -33.33 -5.77 -32.04
N THR A 39 -33.24 -5.13 -30.87
CA THR A 39 -32.81 -3.73 -30.75
C THR A 39 -31.40 -3.48 -31.31
N ASP A 40 -30.50 -4.45 -31.15
CA ASP A 40 -29.16 -4.42 -31.74
C ASP A 40 -29.22 -4.40 -33.28
N THR A 41 -30.21 -5.08 -33.89
CA THR A 41 -30.42 -5.08 -35.34
C THR A 41 -30.84 -3.69 -35.84
N ILE A 42 -31.79 -3.04 -35.15
CA ILE A 42 -32.20 -1.66 -35.46
C ILE A 42 -31.03 -0.69 -35.30
N SER A 43 -30.26 -0.82 -34.20
CA SER A 43 -29.07 0.00 -33.97
C SER A 43 -28.04 -0.16 -35.08
N ARG A 44 -27.81 -1.38 -35.59
CA ARG A 44 -26.89 -1.62 -36.70
C ARG A 44 -27.37 -1.00 -38.02
N TRP A 45 -28.66 -1.04 -38.31
CA TRP A 45 -29.24 -0.41 -39.50
C TRP A 45 -29.11 1.12 -39.43
N GLU A 46 -29.48 1.73 -38.31
CA GLU A 46 -29.38 3.20 -38.12
C GLU A 46 -27.95 3.72 -38.11
N ASN A 47 -26.98 2.91 -37.69
CA ASN A 47 -25.55 3.25 -37.69
C ASN A 47 -24.83 2.81 -38.97
N ASN A 48 -25.56 2.38 -40.01
CA ASN A 48 -25.02 1.93 -41.29
C ASN A 48 -23.93 0.82 -41.16
N ARG A 49 -24.03 -0.03 -40.14
CA ARG A 49 -23.08 -1.16 -39.94
C ARG A 49 -23.42 -2.35 -40.84
N TYR A 50 -24.70 -2.48 -41.22
CA TYR A 50 -25.18 -3.44 -42.22
C TYR A 50 -26.21 -2.76 -43.14
N PRO A 51 -25.75 -2.03 -44.18
CA PRO A 51 -26.63 -1.29 -45.09
C PRO A 51 -27.60 -2.21 -45.86
N THR A 52 -27.13 -3.40 -46.22
CA THR A 52 -27.90 -4.36 -47.01
C THR A 52 -28.78 -5.22 -46.10
N VAL A 53 -30.08 -5.19 -46.35
CA VAL A 53 -31.07 -5.99 -45.62
C VAL A 53 -31.92 -6.82 -46.58
N LYS A 54 -32.49 -7.92 -46.08
CA LYS A 54 -33.47 -8.70 -46.83
C LYS A 54 -34.73 -7.87 -47.09
N ARG A 55 -35.37 -8.09 -48.23
CA ARG A 55 -36.62 -7.42 -48.62
C ARG A 55 -37.68 -7.48 -47.52
N GLU A 56 -37.86 -8.64 -46.88
CA GLU A 56 -38.88 -8.81 -45.83
C GLU A 56 -38.61 -7.91 -44.62
N ASN A 57 -37.34 -7.72 -44.27
CA ASN A 57 -36.94 -6.86 -43.16
C ASN A 57 -37.16 -5.38 -43.48
N ALA A 58 -36.88 -4.95 -44.72
CA ALA A 58 -37.17 -3.58 -45.15
C ALA A 58 -38.68 -3.28 -45.15
N LEU A 59 -39.51 -4.24 -45.56
CA LEU A 59 -40.97 -4.11 -45.50
C LEU A 59 -41.47 -4.01 -44.06
N ARG A 60 -41.02 -4.90 -43.17
CA ARG A 60 -41.38 -4.84 -41.73
C ARG A 60 -40.92 -3.55 -41.06
N LEU A 61 -39.75 -3.04 -41.44
CA LEU A 61 -39.26 -1.75 -40.95
C LEU A 61 -40.14 -0.59 -41.45
N SER A 62 -40.54 -0.61 -42.72
CA SER A 62 -41.44 0.39 -43.30
C SER A 62 -42.83 0.38 -42.66
N GLU A 63 -43.34 -0.79 -42.32
CA GLU A 63 -44.58 -0.97 -41.57
C GLU A 63 -44.47 -0.46 -40.13
N ALA A 64 -43.38 -0.80 -39.42
CA ALA A 64 -43.13 -0.34 -38.06
C ALA A 64 -42.94 1.18 -37.95
N LEU A 65 -42.43 1.82 -39.02
CA LEU A 65 -42.27 3.27 -39.12
C LEU A 65 -43.46 3.94 -39.81
N GLU A 66 -44.46 3.19 -40.29
CA GLU A 66 -45.63 3.64 -41.05
C GLU A 66 -45.26 4.62 -42.18
N VAL A 67 -44.27 4.25 -42.99
CA VAL A 67 -43.82 5.02 -44.16
C VAL A 67 -43.65 4.10 -45.37
N PRO A 68 -43.77 4.61 -46.60
CA PRO A 68 -43.49 3.81 -47.78
C PRO A 68 -42.05 3.29 -47.79
N VAL A 69 -41.86 2.01 -48.14
CA VAL A 69 -40.54 1.36 -48.19
C VAL A 69 -39.55 2.06 -49.14
N SER A 70 -40.04 2.71 -50.19
CA SER A 70 -39.21 3.51 -51.12
C SER A 70 -38.53 4.70 -50.45
N MET A 71 -39.11 5.24 -49.37
CA MET A 71 -38.50 6.34 -48.60
C MET A 71 -37.32 5.86 -47.74
N LEU A 72 -37.23 4.56 -47.48
CA LEU A 72 -36.20 3.96 -46.63
C LEU A 72 -35.05 3.33 -47.44
N ILE A 73 -35.15 3.26 -48.77
CA ILE A 73 -34.21 2.56 -49.64
C ILE A 73 -33.43 3.57 -50.48
N LEU A 74 -32.13 3.31 -50.68
CA LEU A 74 -31.31 4.01 -51.66
C LEU A 74 -31.63 3.48 -53.07
N GLU A 75 -32.11 4.34 -53.97
CA GLU A 75 -32.33 3.97 -55.37
C GLU A 75 -30.98 3.79 -56.10
N ASN A 76 -30.68 2.56 -56.52
CA ASN A 76 -29.50 2.28 -57.33
C ASN A 76 -29.70 2.85 -58.75
N ASN A 77 -29.03 3.95 -59.05
CA ASN A 77 -28.82 4.40 -60.42
C ASN A 77 -27.41 3.96 -60.85
N GLU A 78 -27.29 2.79 -61.48
CA GLU A 78 -26.06 2.40 -62.18
C GLU A 78 -26.16 2.86 -63.65
N SER A 79 -25.37 3.88 -64.04
CA SER A 79 -24.27 3.75 -65.01
C SER A 79 -24.01 5.00 -65.90
N ALA A 80 -22.72 5.37 -65.94
CA ALA A 80 -21.96 6.07 -67.00
C ALA A 80 -22.22 7.56 -67.32
N ALA A 81 -21.29 8.45 -66.95
CA ALA A 81 -20.14 8.84 -67.79
C ALA A 81 -19.43 10.12 -67.28
N ALA A 82 -18.11 9.99 -67.08
CA ALA A 82 -17.04 10.99 -67.18
C ALA A 82 -17.23 12.39 -66.56
N THR A 83 -16.47 12.66 -65.50
CA THR A 83 -15.35 13.63 -65.51
C THR A 83 -14.57 13.49 -64.20
N GLU A 84 -13.32 12.99 -64.28
CA GLU A 84 -12.32 13.19 -63.23
C GLU A 84 -12.06 14.70 -63.04
N PRO A 85 -11.71 15.17 -61.83
CA PRO A 85 -10.28 15.17 -61.52
C PRO A 85 -9.94 14.32 -60.31
N GLN A 86 -8.90 13.52 -60.51
CA GLN A 86 -8.08 12.92 -59.47
C GLN A 86 -7.66 13.98 -58.44
N GLN A 87 -7.98 13.75 -57.17
CA GLN A 87 -7.13 14.20 -56.07
C GLN A 87 -6.59 12.96 -55.35
N THR A 88 -5.56 12.39 -55.94
CA THR A 88 -4.68 11.44 -55.27
C THR A 88 -3.93 12.19 -54.17
N LEU A 89 -4.46 12.17 -52.94
CA LEU A 89 -3.59 12.35 -51.78
C LEU A 89 -2.52 11.26 -51.89
N PRO A 90 -1.22 11.63 -51.91
CA PRO A 90 -0.16 10.67 -52.20
C PRO A 90 -0.27 9.51 -51.22
N HIS A 91 -0.24 8.27 -51.73
CA HIS A 91 -0.36 7.04 -50.93
C HIS A 91 0.61 7.00 -49.73
N ARG A 92 1.71 7.77 -49.81
CA ARG A 92 2.68 8.02 -48.72
C ARG A 92 2.08 8.81 -47.54
N GLN A 93 1.18 9.76 -47.80
CA GLN A 93 0.54 10.63 -46.81
C GLN A 93 -0.64 9.94 -46.12
N ARG A 94 -1.40 9.10 -46.83
CA ARG A 94 -2.46 8.25 -46.24
C ARG A 94 -1.87 7.13 -45.35
N ARG A 95 -0.75 6.50 -45.78
CA ARG A 95 0.04 5.60 -44.91
C ARG A 95 0.61 6.35 -43.71
N ARG A 96 1.13 7.57 -43.89
CA ARG A 96 1.65 8.41 -42.78
C ARG A 96 0.55 8.78 -41.78
N GLN A 97 -0.66 9.09 -42.24
CA GLN A 97 -1.82 9.38 -41.37
C GLN A 97 -2.27 8.15 -40.58
N ILE A 98 -2.33 6.96 -41.21
CA ILE A 98 -2.62 5.70 -40.49
C ILE A 98 -1.52 5.39 -39.48
N PHE A 99 -0.26 5.61 -39.83
CA PHE A 99 0.87 5.40 -38.94
C PHE A 99 0.85 6.37 -37.75
N ILE A 100 0.55 7.65 -37.99
CA ILE A 100 0.36 8.66 -36.93
C ILE A 100 -0.83 8.28 -36.03
N PHE A 101 -1.94 7.84 -36.61
CA PHE A 101 -3.11 7.40 -35.84
C PHE A 101 -2.80 6.19 -34.96
N LEU A 102 -2.11 5.17 -35.49
CA LEU A 102 -1.67 4.01 -34.72
C LEU A 102 -0.64 4.39 -33.65
N LEU A 103 0.25 5.34 -33.93
CA LEU A 103 1.23 5.83 -32.96
C LEU A 103 0.53 6.59 -31.82
N VAL A 104 -0.43 7.45 -32.14
CA VAL A 104 -1.26 8.14 -31.13
C VAL A 104 -2.08 7.14 -30.32
N LEU A 105 -2.70 6.14 -30.98
CA LEU A 105 -3.46 5.10 -30.29
C LEU A 105 -2.56 4.27 -29.37
N SER A 106 -1.37 3.89 -29.83
CA SER A 106 -0.37 3.21 -28.99
C SER A 106 0.11 4.10 -27.85
N ALA A 107 0.25 5.40 -28.05
CA ALA A 107 0.65 6.35 -27.02
C ALA A 107 -0.47 6.55 -25.98
N VAL A 108 -1.73 6.56 -26.39
CA VAL A 108 -2.89 6.61 -25.49
C VAL A 108 -3.03 5.31 -24.71
N ILE A 109 -2.86 4.15 -25.35
CA ILE A 109 -2.87 2.85 -24.67
C ILE A 109 -1.67 2.77 -23.71
N ALA A 110 -0.47 3.15 -24.14
CA ALA A 110 0.71 3.19 -23.29
C ALA A 110 0.52 4.17 -22.14
N TRP A 111 -0.07 5.35 -22.37
CA TRP A 111 -0.40 6.32 -21.33
C TRP A 111 -1.44 5.78 -20.35
N PHE A 112 -2.46 5.07 -20.84
CA PHE A 112 -3.49 4.46 -20.00
C PHE A 112 -2.95 3.28 -19.17
N VAL A 113 -2.09 2.45 -19.77
CA VAL A 113 -1.35 1.38 -19.08
C VAL A 113 -0.39 1.99 -18.06
N PHE A 114 0.38 3.02 -18.43
CA PHE A 114 1.32 3.71 -17.56
C PHE A 114 0.61 4.38 -16.38
N ARG A 115 -0.53 5.05 -16.63
CA ARG A 115 -1.42 5.60 -15.60
C ARG A 115 -2.00 4.51 -14.68
N ARG A 116 -2.30 3.32 -15.19
CA ARG A 116 -2.77 2.18 -14.37
C ARG A 116 -1.64 1.51 -13.58
N THR A 117 -0.42 1.49 -14.09
CA THR A 117 0.75 0.95 -13.39
C THR A 117 1.34 1.94 -12.37
N GLN A 118 1.00 3.23 -12.48
CA GLN A 118 1.26 4.25 -11.46
C GLN A 118 0.21 4.21 -10.32
N ALA A 119 -0.16 3.03 -9.84
CA ALA A 119 -0.58 2.98 -8.45
C ALA A 119 0.62 3.48 -7.63
N PRO A 120 0.48 4.50 -6.77
CA PRO A 120 1.57 4.85 -5.88
C PRO A 120 1.94 3.56 -5.16
N LEU A 121 3.20 3.14 -5.28
CA LEU A 121 3.79 2.15 -4.40
C LEU A 121 3.74 2.78 -3.02
N VAL A 122 2.59 2.65 -2.34
CA VAL A 122 2.52 2.85 -0.90
C VAL A 122 3.24 1.63 -0.34
N HIS A 123 4.57 1.70 -0.34
CA HIS A 123 5.37 0.86 0.52
C HIS A 123 4.94 1.24 1.93
N ILE A 124 4.02 0.47 2.50
CA ILE A 124 3.76 0.50 3.93
C ILE A 124 5.07 0.05 4.56
N SER A 125 5.91 1.03 4.90
CA SER A 125 7.21 0.81 5.49
C SER A 125 6.99 0.66 6.98
N LEU A 126 6.71 -0.57 7.41
CA LEU A 126 6.83 -0.91 8.81
C LEU A 126 8.29 -0.69 9.22
N THR A 127 8.51 0.29 10.09
CA THR A 127 9.82 0.58 10.65
C THR A 127 9.79 0.36 12.15
N ALA A 128 10.91 -0.16 12.67
CA ALA A 128 11.12 -0.34 14.08
C ALA A 128 12.45 0.32 14.44
N GLN A 129 12.46 1.10 15.52
CA GLN A 129 13.64 1.78 16.03
C GLN A 129 13.85 1.41 17.49
N ARG A 130 15.05 0.91 17.80
CA ARG A 130 15.48 0.56 19.15
C ARG A 130 16.20 1.73 19.82
N LEU A 131 15.84 1.97 21.06
CA LEU A 131 16.51 2.88 21.98
C LEU A 131 17.09 2.07 23.15
N LEU A 132 18.41 2.18 23.33
CA LEU A 132 19.18 1.54 24.37
C LEU A 132 19.98 2.59 25.15
N PRO A 133 20.16 2.41 26.47
CA PRO A 133 21.16 3.15 27.24
C PRO A 133 22.58 2.92 26.70
N PRO A 134 23.50 3.88 26.91
CA PRO A 134 24.89 3.74 26.47
C PRO A 134 25.67 2.69 27.26
N HIS A 135 25.27 2.44 28.51
CA HIS A 135 26.00 1.61 29.46
C HIS A 135 25.08 0.61 30.18
N ALA A 136 25.67 -0.52 30.56
CA ALA A 136 25.01 -1.50 31.41
C ALA A 136 26.00 -2.19 32.35
N ALA A 137 25.75 -2.13 33.66
CA ALA A 137 26.59 -2.84 34.62
C ALA A 137 26.23 -4.33 34.70
N PRO A 138 27.23 -5.23 34.88
CA PRO A 138 26.98 -6.66 35.08
C PRO A 138 25.96 -6.92 36.18
N GLY A 139 25.00 -7.80 35.92
CA GLY A 139 23.94 -8.20 36.86
C GLY A 139 22.80 -7.18 37.05
N ASN A 140 22.93 -5.97 36.50
CA ASN A 140 21.92 -4.92 36.60
C ASN A 140 20.88 -5.02 35.50
N ILE A 141 19.79 -4.27 35.69
CA ILE A 141 18.68 -4.17 34.75
C ILE A 141 18.91 -2.98 33.84
N VAL A 142 18.66 -3.16 32.54
CA VAL A 142 18.63 -2.07 31.57
C VAL A 142 17.30 -2.00 30.84
N PRO A 143 16.73 -0.78 30.70
CA PRO A 143 15.54 -0.56 29.90
C PRO A 143 15.84 -0.63 28.41
N VAL A 144 14.97 -1.29 27.65
CA VAL A 144 14.99 -1.30 26.19
C VAL A 144 13.62 -0.91 25.65
N ARG A 145 13.61 -0.03 24.64
CA ARG A 145 12.39 0.43 23.99
C ARG A 145 12.49 0.23 22.49
N ILE A 146 11.43 -0.27 21.88
CA ILE A 146 11.28 -0.39 20.44
C ILE A 146 10.08 0.46 20.04
N ARG A 147 10.34 1.55 19.32
CA ARG A 147 9.29 2.37 18.69
C ARG A 147 8.95 1.80 17.33
N ILE A 148 7.66 1.67 17.06
CA ILE A 148 7.15 1.02 15.86
C ILE A 148 6.30 2.04 15.11
N ASP A 149 6.68 2.30 13.88
CA ASP A 149 5.90 3.10 12.95
C ASP A 149 5.39 2.18 11.83
N THR A 150 4.07 2.06 11.75
CA THR A 150 3.39 1.20 10.79
C THR A 150 3.13 1.92 9.45
N GLY A 151 3.37 3.23 9.35
CA GLY A 151 3.29 4.00 8.10
C GLY A 151 1.92 4.01 7.41
N GLY A 152 0.85 3.57 8.10
CA GLY A 152 -0.47 3.37 7.52
C GLY A 152 -1.41 2.57 8.44
N GLU A 153 -2.36 1.82 7.87
CA GLU A 153 -3.25 0.97 8.68
C GLU A 153 -2.45 -0.14 9.41
N PRO A 154 -2.76 -0.42 10.68
CA PRO A 154 -2.03 -1.39 11.51
C PRO A 154 -2.21 -2.80 10.96
N ARG A 155 -1.29 -3.22 10.10
CA ARG A 155 -1.14 -4.60 9.67
C ARG A 155 -0.45 -5.40 10.77
N GLY A 156 -0.82 -6.67 10.88
CA GLY A 156 -0.14 -7.56 11.82
C GLY A 156 1.33 -7.74 11.45
N PHE A 157 2.20 -7.79 12.46
CA PHE A 157 3.63 -7.96 12.27
C PHE A 157 4.23 -8.86 13.34
N ILE A 158 5.43 -9.36 13.04
CA ILE A 158 6.25 -10.12 13.98
C ILE A 158 7.52 -9.33 14.23
N LEU A 159 7.73 -8.90 15.48
CA LEU A 159 9.01 -8.36 15.94
C LEU A 159 9.82 -9.51 16.55
N ARG A 160 11.10 -9.61 16.20
CA ARG A 160 12.06 -10.52 16.83
C ARG A 160 13.26 -9.72 17.29
N GLU A 161 13.63 -9.87 18.54
CA GLU A 161 14.85 -9.29 19.11
C GLU A 161 15.79 -10.41 19.56
N HIS A 162 17.09 -10.16 19.42
CA HIS A 162 18.18 -11.02 19.86
C HIS A 162 19.11 -10.19 20.75
N PHE A 163 19.31 -10.65 21.99
CA PHE A 163 20.22 -10.10 22.97
C PHE A 163 21.35 -11.10 23.29
N PRO A 164 22.48 -10.65 23.86
CA PRO A 164 23.62 -11.52 24.11
C PRO A 164 23.27 -12.73 24.98
N ARG A 165 23.90 -13.88 24.73
CA ARG A 165 23.74 -15.07 25.58
C ARG A 165 24.11 -14.76 27.03
N GLY A 166 23.34 -15.33 27.95
CA GLY A 166 23.49 -15.11 29.40
C GLY A 166 22.71 -13.90 29.92
N TRP A 167 22.30 -12.98 29.05
CA TRP A 167 21.35 -11.93 29.41
C TRP A 167 19.96 -12.51 29.49
N LYS A 168 19.10 -11.89 30.31
CA LYS A 168 17.74 -12.39 30.54
C LYS A 168 16.72 -11.28 30.39
N LEU A 169 15.72 -11.48 29.56
CA LEU A 169 14.50 -10.69 29.62
C LEU A 169 13.73 -11.08 30.88
N ILE A 170 13.51 -10.08 31.74
CA ILE A 170 12.82 -10.25 33.02
C ILE A 170 11.39 -9.74 32.97
N GLU A 171 11.12 -8.73 32.16
CA GLU A 171 9.79 -8.14 32.03
C GLU A 171 9.63 -7.48 30.66
N ALA A 172 8.42 -7.49 30.11
CA ALA A 172 8.10 -6.81 28.86
C ALA A 172 6.64 -6.36 28.86
N PHE A 173 6.42 -5.17 28.31
CA PHE A 173 5.11 -4.64 28.02
C PHE A 173 5.06 -4.16 26.56
N PRO A 174 4.12 -4.69 25.76
CA PRO A 174 3.25 -5.83 26.05
C PRO A 174 4.04 -7.15 26.24
N PRO A 175 3.42 -8.17 26.86
CA PRO A 175 4.07 -9.47 27.06
C PRO A 175 4.56 -10.10 25.75
N ALA A 176 5.72 -10.74 25.82
CA ALA A 176 6.28 -11.48 24.69
C ALA A 176 5.38 -12.66 24.30
N SER A 177 5.26 -12.92 23.01
CA SER A 177 4.53 -14.08 22.49
C SER A 177 5.36 -15.36 22.58
N SER A 178 6.70 -15.24 22.56
CA SER A 178 7.64 -16.34 22.74
C SER A 178 8.96 -15.75 23.27
N LEU A 179 9.58 -16.44 24.23
CA LEU A 179 10.82 -16.04 24.86
C LEU A 179 11.73 -17.26 25.05
N ASP A 180 12.98 -17.12 24.64
CA ASP A 180 14.08 -18.04 24.91
C ASP A 180 15.23 -17.22 25.53
N ASN A 181 15.36 -17.30 26.86
CA ASN A 181 16.43 -16.60 27.58
C ASN A 181 17.79 -17.29 27.46
N ASP A 182 17.85 -18.56 27.06
CA ASP A 182 19.11 -19.29 26.94
C ASP A 182 19.81 -18.94 25.62
N GLU A 183 19.04 -18.88 24.53
CA GLU A 183 19.52 -18.41 23.22
C GLU A 183 19.52 -16.88 23.09
N GLY A 184 18.81 -16.18 23.98
CA GLY A 184 18.70 -14.73 23.98
C GLY A 184 17.77 -14.18 22.90
N THR A 185 16.66 -14.88 22.63
CA THR A 185 15.72 -14.55 21.56
C THR A 185 14.32 -14.31 22.10
N VAL A 186 13.67 -13.24 21.66
CA VAL A 186 12.28 -12.92 22.04
C VAL A 186 11.47 -12.51 20.82
N ARG A 187 10.18 -12.85 20.82
CA ARG A 187 9.26 -12.56 19.71
C ARG A 187 7.95 -11.96 20.21
N TRP A 188 7.47 -10.95 19.50
CA TRP A 188 6.11 -10.42 19.63
C TRP A 188 5.36 -10.60 18.33
N MET A 189 4.18 -11.23 18.41
CA MET A 189 3.25 -11.38 17.31
C MET A 189 2.09 -10.42 17.53
N VAL A 190 2.01 -9.38 16.69
CA VAL A 190 1.00 -8.33 16.77
C VAL A 190 -0.03 -8.59 15.68
N LYS A 191 -1.31 -8.65 16.06
CA LYS A 191 -2.39 -8.98 15.11
C LYS A 191 -2.81 -7.74 14.31
N PRO A 192 -3.35 -7.90 13.09
CA PRO A 192 -3.95 -6.78 12.36
C PRO A 192 -5.03 -6.08 13.19
N GLY A 193 -5.08 -4.74 13.13
CA GLY A 193 -5.99 -3.92 13.93
C GLY A 193 -5.50 -3.64 15.36
N GLU A 194 -4.45 -4.32 15.82
CA GLU A 194 -3.81 -4.00 17.10
C GLU A 194 -2.77 -2.90 16.88
N ASN A 195 -3.03 -1.71 17.40
CA ASN A 195 -2.07 -0.62 17.32
C ASN A 195 -1.08 -0.70 18.48
N ARG A 196 0.17 -1.07 18.17
CA ARG A 196 1.28 -1.06 19.12
C ARG A 196 2.36 -0.14 18.61
N THR A 197 2.50 1.01 19.25
CA THR A 197 3.50 2.03 18.91
C THR A 197 4.80 1.83 19.66
N VAL A 198 4.77 1.18 20.83
CA VAL A 198 5.94 0.93 21.68
C VAL A 198 5.91 -0.52 22.19
N ILE A 199 7.07 -1.17 22.14
CA ILE A 199 7.37 -2.40 22.89
C ILE A 199 8.52 -2.07 23.86
N ALA A 200 8.24 -2.16 25.15
CA ALA A 200 9.16 -1.89 26.24
C ALA A 200 9.56 -3.20 26.92
N TYR A 201 10.83 -3.39 27.22
CA TYR A 201 11.27 -4.57 27.98
C TYR A 201 12.52 -4.30 28.81
N LEU A 202 12.68 -5.09 29.86
CA LEU A 202 13.79 -5.01 30.80
C LEU A 202 14.72 -6.22 30.60
N LEU A 203 16.00 -5.93 30.38
CA LEU A 203 17.04 -6.95 30.28
C LEU A 203 17.91 -6.93 31.55
N ARG A 204 18.17 -8.09 32.11
CA ARG A 204 19.21 -8.30 33.11
C ARG A 204 20.49 -8.74 32.41
N VAL A 205 21.56 -7.96 32.60
CA VAL A 205 22.90 -8.24 32.09
C VAL A 205 23.47 -9.50 32.78
N ASP A 206 24.22 -10.34 32.05
CA ASP A 206 24.94 -11.47 32.68
C ASP A 206 25.88 -10.91 33.77
N SER A 207 25.74 -11.42 35.00
CA SER A 207 26.54 -11.00 36.15
C SER A 207 28.03 -11.33 36.01
N ARG A 208 28.38 -12.26 35.11
CA ARG A 208 29.75 -12.69 34.82
C ARG A 208 30.39 -11.93 33.66
N GLN A 209 29.68 -11.00 33.04
CA GLN A 209 30.20 -10.27 31.90
C GLN A 209 31.33 -9.33 32.31
N SER A 210 32.43 -9.34 31.56
CA SER A 210 33.59 -8.49 31.80
C SER A 210 33.29 -7.04 31.46
N LEU A 211 33.72 -6.12 32.32
CA LEU A 211 33.70 -4.69 32.05
C LEU A 211 34.54 -4.36 30.81
N GLY A 212 34.15 -3.30 30.09
CA GLY A 212 34.78 -2.85 28.84
C GLY A 212 34.34 -3.62 27.60
N THR A 213 33.50 -4.65 27.75
CA THR A 213 32.97 -5.41 26.60
C THR A 213 31.88 -4.61 25.89
N ILE A 214 31.89 -4.57 24.56
CA ILE A 214 30.77 -4.04 23.78
C ILE A 214 29.79 -5.16 23.49
N SER A 215 28.55 -5.02 23.96
CA SER A 215 27.47 -5.96 23.68
C SER A 215 26.66 -5.50 22.48
N GLN A 216 26.31 -6.44 21.61
CA GLN A 216 25.49 -6.20 20.42
C GLN A 216 24.07 -6.71 20.65
N MET A 217 23.10 -5.97 20.12
CA MET A 217 21.73 -6.41 20.01
C MET A 217 21.30 -6.36 18.56
N GLN A 218 20.42 -7.27 18.16
CA GLN A 218 19.93 -7.38 16.79
C GLN A 218 18.43 -7.57 16.80
N GLY A 219 17.78 -7.13 15.74
CA GLY A 219 16.34 -7.22 15.65
C GLY A 219 15.87 -7.21 14.22
N GLU A 220 14.73 -7.84 14.00
CA GLU A 220 14.04 -7.83 12.71
C GLU A 220 12.54 -7.71 12.93
N VAL A 221 11.89 -7.02 12.01
CA VAL A 221 10.43 -6.89 11.97
C VAL A 221 9.92 -7.40 10.62
N VAL A 222 8.88 -8.21 10.67
CA VAL A 222 8.27 -8.83 9.50
C VAL A 222 6.80 -8.44 9.46
N ALA A 223 6.43 -7.60 8.50
CA ALA A 223 5.03 -7.20 8.29
C ALA A 223 4.27 -8.28 7.50
N SER A 224 3.00 -8.47 7.81
CA SER A 224 2.10 -9.25 6.96
C SER A 224 1.72 -8.44 5.72
N SER A 225 2.15 -8.87 4.54
CA SER A 225 1.79 -8.26 3.26
C SER A 225 0.55 -8.93 2.65
N ALA A 226 -0.30 -8.13 1.99
CA ALA A 226 -1.46 -8.64 1.25
C ALA A 226 -1.04 -9.55 0.08
N ASP A 227 0.16 -9.35 -0.47
CA ASP A 227 0.70 -10.12 -1.60
C ASP A 227 1.50 -11.37 -1.16
N GLY A 228 1.50 -11.70 0.13
CA GLY A 228 2.20 -12.87 0.69
C GLY A 228 3.74 -12.80 0.69
N LYS A 229 4.33 -11.75 0.13
CA LYS A 229 5.78 -11.47 0.19
C LYS A 229 6.10 -10.69 1.45
N ASN A 230 6.49 -11.42 2.50
CA ASN A 230 6.93 -10.83 3.76
C ASN A 230 8.46 -10.77 3.76
N ALA A 231 9.03 -9.61 3.47
CA ALA A 231 10.47 -9.39 3.60
C ALA A 231 10.77 -8.87 5.02
N PRO A 232 11.72 -9.48 5.75
CA PRO A 232 12.20 -8.92 7.02
C PRO A 232 12.88 -7.58 6.78
N SER A 233 12.60 -6.60 7.65
CA SER A 233 13.38 -5.38 7.78
C SER A 233 14.11 -5.38 9.13
N SER A 234 15.35 -4.92 9.16
CA SER A 234 16.12 -4.85 10.40
C SER A 234 15.57 -3.76 11.32
N VAL A 235 15.60 -4.00 12.63
CA VAL A 235 15.33 -2.98 13.64
C VAL A 235 16.49 -1.98 13.63
N SER A 236 16.17 -0.71 13.42
CA SER A 236 17.12 0.40 13.33
C SER A 236 17.43 1.00 14.72
N GLY A 237 18.30 2.01 14.79
CA GLY A 237 18.63 2.72 16.02
C GLY A 237 19.84 2.13 16.75
N THR A 238 19.88 2.28 18.08
CA THR A 238 21.03 1.86 18.89
C THR A 238 21.13 0.33 18.89
N ALA A 239 22.29 -0.21 18.54
CA ALA A 239 22.53 -1.65 18.48
C ALA A 239 23.66 -2.12 19.40
N GLN A 240 24.36 -1.19 20.02
CA GLN A 240 25.53 -1.46 20.84
C GLN A 240 25.39 -0.76 22.17
N LEU A 241 25.89 -1.40 23.21
CA LEU A 241 26.04 -0.80 24.53
C LEU A 241 27.36 -1.28 25.12
N SER A 242 27.97 -0.44 25.97
CA SER A 242 29.19 -0.78 26.67
C SER A 242 28.88 -1.38 28.04
N VAL A 243 29.49 -2.51 28.37
CA VAL A 243 29.39 -3.12 29.69
C VAL A 243 30.32 -2.36 30.63
N ALA A 244 29.75 -1.49 31.46
CA ALA A 244 30.49 -0.53 32.26
C ALA A 244 29.80 -0.36 33.62
N PRO A 245 30.52 0.04 34.69
CA PRO A 245 29.98 0.14 36.03
C PRO A 245 29.15 1.42 36.25
N TYR A 246 28.30 1.77 35.27
CA TYR A 246 27.46 2.96 35.27
C TYR A 246 25.99 2.58 35.26
N LEU A 247 25.18 3.38 35.96
CA LEU A 247 23.73 3.26 35.97
C LEU A 247 23.19 3.59 34.59
N TRP A 248 22.10 2.95 34.16
CA TRP A 248 21.54 3.18 32.81
C TRP A 248 21.11 4.63 32.57
N ALA A 249 20.77 5.36 33.64
CA ALA A 249 20.35 6.75 33.60
C ALA A 249 21.54 7.73 33.56
N ASP A 250 22.73 7.30 34.01
CA ASP A 250 23.98 8.06 33.89
C ASP A 250 24.48 7.90 32.45
N ARG A 251 24.15 8.90 31.61
CA ARG A 251 24.37 8.86 30.16
C ARG A 251 25.80 9.20 29.81
N ASN A 252 26.46 10.02 30.62
CA ASN A 252 27.81 10.49 30.37
C ASN A 252 28.89 9.62 31.07
N GLY A 253 28.50 8.76 32.00
CA GLY A 253 29.36 7.84 32.74
C GLY A 253 30.23 8.50 33.79
N ASP A 254 29.78 9.60 34.42
CA ASP A 254 30.57 10.38 35.39
C ASP A 254 30.35 10.00 36.87
N ASN A 255 29.55 8.96 37.11
CA ASN A 255 29.15 8.48 38.45
C ASN A 255 28.27 9.45 39.23
N SER A 256 27.60 10.36 38.54
CA SER A 256 26.49 11.18 39.00
C SER A 256 25.27 10.90 38.12
N VAL A 257 24.10 11.28 38.60
CA VAL A 257 22.92 11.46 37.74
C VAL A 257 22.52 12.89 37.96
N ASP A 258 22.63 13.76 36.95
CA ASP A 258 22.24 15.16 37.07
C ASP A 258 20.74 15.39 36.79
N ASP A 259 20.27 16.64 36.97
CA ASP A 259 18.85 16.98 36.75
C ASP A 259 18.39 16.73 35.31
N ALA A 260 19.29 16.88 34.33
CA ALA A 260 18.96 16.66 32.92
C ALA A 260 18.83 15.16 32.63
N GLU A 261 19.74 14.35 33.17
CA GLU A 261 19.69 12.89 33.11
C GLU A 261 18.49 12.32 33.85
N MET A 262 18.12 12.91 34.99
CA MET A 262 16.93 12.53 35.74
C MET A 262 15.64 12.86 34.97
N LEU A 263 15.59 14.02 34.32
CA LEU A 263 14.48 14.38 33.43
C LEU A 263 14.38 13.40 32.25
N ASP A 264 15.50 13.06 31.61
CA ASP A 264 15.53 12.05 30.55
C ASP A 264 15.05 10.68 31.03
N ALA A 265 15.50 10.26 32.22
CA ALA A 265 15.08 9.00 32.85
C ALA A 265 13.58 8.97 33.14
N SER A 266 12.98 10.10 33.51
CA SER A 266 11.53 10.22 33.72
C SER A 266 10.74 9.91 32.45
N TYR A 267 11.19 10.42 31.29
CA TYR A 267 10.57 10.10 30.00
C TYR A 267 10.72 8.62 29.64
N VAL A 268 11.85 7.99 30.00
CA VAL A 268 12.03 6.55 29.82
C VAL A 268 10.99 5.77 30.62
N VAL A 269 10.83 6.11 31.90
CA VAL A 269 9.90 5.43 32.81
C VAL A 269 8.44 5.62 32.38
N GLU A 270 8.06 6.83 31.98
CA GLU A 270 6.73 7.13 31.46
C GLU A 270 6.42 6.34 30.17
N GLU A 271 7.34 6.35 29.20
CA GLU A 271 7.19 5.63 27.93
C GLU A 271 7.15 4.10 28.13
N MET A 272 7.85 3.61 29.15
CA MET A 272 7.88 2.19 29.53
C MET A 272 6.75 1.80 30.49
N GLY A 273 5.68 2.59 30.54
CA GLY A 273 4.47 2.27 31.30
C GLY A 273 4.05 0.81 31.09
N GLY A 274 4.05 0.04 32.19
CA GLY A 274 3.74 -1.38 32.18
C GLY A 274 4.93 -2.32 32.49
N VAL A 275 6.16 -1.81 32.61
CA VAL A 275 7.28 -2.54 33.22
C VAL A 275 7.83 -1.82 34.46
N HIS A 276 8.41 -2.56 35.39
CA HIS A 276 8.84 -2.06 36.68
C HIS A 276 10.32 -1.65 36.67
N LEU A 277 10.57 -0.36 36.43
CA LEU A 277 11.87 0.26 36.71
C LEU A 277 11.91 0.74 38.17
N ASP A 278 13.01 0.47 38.88
CA ASP A 278 13.20 0.89 40.26
C ASP A 278 13.50 2.40 40.35
N TRP A 279 12.43 3.19 40.25
CA TRP A 279 12.49 4.64 40.33
C TRP A 279 13.04 5.13 41.68
N LYS A 280 12.71 4.43 42.76
CA LYS A 280 13.14 4.80 44.11
C LYS A 280 14.66 4.67 44.29
N GLN A 281 15.27 3.64 43.69
CA GLN A 281 16.73 3.52 43.67
C GLN A 281 17.36 4.69 42.91
N LEU A 282 16.79 5.06 41.77
CA LEU A 282 17.29 6.16 40.95
C LEU A 282 17.20 7.50 41.69
N GLU A 283 16.05 7.82 42.30
CA GLU A 283 15.88 9.01 43.15
C GLU A 283 16.89 9.04 44.29
N GLY A 284 17.10 7.92 44.98
CA GLY A 284 18.07 7.85 46.07
C GLY A 284 19.53 8.06 45.63
N ILE A 285 19.86 7.74 44.37
CA ILE A 285 21.17 8.01 43.76
C ILE A 285 21.28 9.49 43.37
N TRP A 286 20.23 10.05 42.75
CA TRP A 286 20.17 11.46 42.38
C TRP A 286 20.27 12.38 43.61
N ASP A 287 19.49 12.10 44.66
CA ASP A 287 19.52 12.85 45.93
C ASP A 287 20.89 12.84 46.61
N ALA A 288 21.68 11.78 46.39
CA ALA A 288 23.02 11.65 46.94
C ALA A 288 24.07 12.42 46.15
N GLY A 289 23.77 12.86 44.92
CA GLY A 289 24.67 13.56 44.01
C GLY A 289 25.76 12.68 43.39
N ARG A 290 26.18 11.58 44.04
CA ARG A 290 27.14 10.62 43.50
C ARG A 290 26.79 9.19 43.87
N TYR A 291 27.32 8.24 43.11
CA TYR A 291 27.20 6.83 43.44
C TYR A 291 28.48 6.06 43.13
N ARG A 292 28.54 4.82 43.61
CA ARG A 292 29.54 3.84 43.19
C ARG A 292 28.90 2.49 42.91
N TRP A 293 29.48 1.75 41.97
CA TRP A 293 29.11 0.36 41.74
C TRP A 293 29.88 -0.57 42.69
N GLU A 294 29.16 -1.33 43.51
CA GLU A 294 29.75 -2.34 44.38
C GLU A 294 29.90 -3.67 43.63
N VAL A 295 31.15 -4.04 43.36
CA VAL A 295 31.51 -5.17 42.49
C VAL A 295 30.94 -6.51 42.99
N ASP A 296 30.95 -6.74 44.30
CA ASP A 296 30.54 -8.02 44.89
C ASP A 296 29.02 -8.18 44.91
N LYS A 297 28.30 -7.12 45.30
CA LYS A 297 26.83 -7.15 45.36
C LYS A 297 26.17 -6.87 44.01
N LYS A 298 26.94 -6.38 43.01
CA LYS A 298 26.44 -5.94 41.70
C LYS A 298 25.35 -4.87 41.84
N GLN A 299 25.50 -3.98 42.81
CA GLN A 299 24.53 -2.94 43.15
C GLN A 299 25.16 -1.56 43.09
N PHE A 300 24.35 -0.57 42.74
CA PHE A 300 24.73 0.83 42.85
C PHE A 300 24.41 1.33 44.26
N ILE A 301 25.40 1.95 44.89
CA ILE A 301 25.29 2.51 46.24
C ILE A 301 25.40 4.03 46.16
N PRO A 302 24.42 4.79 46.66
CA PRO A 302 24.53 6.24 46.77
C PRO A 302 25.64 6.62 47.74
N LEU A 303 26.47 7.58 47.34
CA LEU A 303 27.52 8.18 48.16
C LEU A 303 27.02 9.53 48.64
N LYS A 304 26.42 9.57 49.83
CA LYS A 304 26.06 10.85 50.45
C LYS A 304 27.32 11.57 50.85
N ASP A 305 27.45 12.83 50.42
CA ASP A 305 28.43 13.73 51.01
C ASP A 305 28.18 13.80 52.51
N SER A 306 29.21 13.50 53.31
CA SER A 306 29.13 13.69 54.75
C SER A 306 28.97 15.20 55.02
N PRO A 307 28.06 15.60 55.92
CA PRO A 307 27.82 17.00 56.24
C PRO A 307 29.06 17.71 56.78
#